data_AF-A0A940PD83-F1
#
_entry.id   AF-A0A940PD83-F1
#
_cell.length_a   1.000
_cell.length_b   1.000
_cell.length_c   1.000
_cell.angle_alpha   90.00
_cell.angle_beta   90.00
_cell.angle_gamma   90.00
#
_symmetry.space_group_name_H-M   'P 1'
#
loop_
_entity.id
_entity.type
_entity.pdbx_description
1 polymer ?
#
loop_
_entity_poly.entity_id
_entity_poly.type
_entity_poly.pdbx_seq_one_letter_code
_entity_poly.pdbx_strand_id
1 'polypeptide(L)' 'MKKYMIVPVTPDYKMTKAVMIDHREAIFHYASLGYRFVTAIPTENVGGHNSLKMDLVFEIDEGEEPDVSAPF' A
#
# COMPACT_ATOMS: atom_id res chain seq x y z
N MET A 1 15.52 10.16 12.79
CA MET A 1 15.11 8.73 12.89
C MET A 1 14.15 8.42 11.75
N LYS A 2 14.24 7.26 11.09
CA LYS A 2 13.33 6.96 9.96
C LYS A 2 11.90 6.70 10.46
N LYS A 3 10.89 7.26 9.78
CA LYS A 3 9.47 7.00 10.06
C LYS A 3 8.88 6.14 8.94
N TYR A 4 7.85 5.35 9.29
CA TYR A 4 7.16 4.47 8.36
C TYR A 4 5.66 4.77 8.36
N MET A 5 5.07 4.83 7.17
CA MET A 5 3.64 4.92 6.92
C MET A 5 3.13 3.58 6.39
N ILE A 6 1.96 3.17 6.87
CA ILE A 6 1.25 1.98 6.40
C ILE A 6 0.01 2.44 5.64
N VAL A 7 -0.10 1.99 4.39
CA VAL A 7 -1.24 2.28 3.51
C VAL A 7 -1.97 0.96 3.26
N PRO A 8 -3.18 0.79 3.80
CA PRO A 8 -3.99 -0.38 3.48
C PRO A 8 -4.47 -0.27 2.03
N VAL A 9 -4.31 -1.34 1.24
CA VAL A 9 -4.90 -1.43 -0.09
C VAL A 9 -5.93 -2.56 -0.08
N THR A 10 -7.21 -2.21 -0.22
CA THR A 10 -8.30 -3.19 -0.22
C THR A 10 -8.82 -3.35 -1.65
N PRO A 11 -8.37 -4.37 -2.39
CA PRO A 11 -8.79 -4.52 -3.77
C PRO A 11 -10.29 -4.82 -3.88
N ASP A 12 -10.92 -4.33 -4.95
CA ASP A 12 -12.24 -4.81 -5.35
C ASP A 12 -12.11 -6.29 -5.78
N TYR A 13 -12.70 -7.15 -4.95
CA TYR A 13 -12.53 -8.61 -4.89
C TYR A 13 -12.88 -9.38 -6.17
N LYS A 14 -13.29 -8.70 -7.25
CA LYS A 14 -13.72 -9.36 -8.49
C LYS A 14 -12.56 -9.83 -9.36
N MET A 15 -11.33 -9.29 -9.23
CA MET A 15 -10.18 -9.76 -10.04
C MET A 15 -8.81 -9.54 -9.39
N THR A 16 -7.96 -10.58 -9.34
CA THR A 16 -6.55 -10.50 -8.89
C THR A 16 -5.72 -9.48 -9.70
N LYS A 17 -6.07 -9.25 -10.98
CA LYS A 17 -5.43 -8.20 -11.79
C LYS A 17 -5.73 -6.78 -11.31
N ALA A 18 -6.90 -6.56 -10.69
CA ALA A 18 -7.26 -5.25 -10.11
C ALA A 18 -6.34 -4.94 -8.92
N VAL A 19 -6.11 -5.93 -8.04
CA VAL A 19 -5.21 -5.81 -6.86
C VAL A 19 -3.84 -5.23 -7.23
N MET A 20 -3.20 -5.77 -8.26
CA MET A 20 -1.87 -5.34 -8.69
C MET A 20 -1.87 -3.96 -9.37
N ILE A 21 -3.00 -3.55 -9.95
CA ILE A 21 -3.18 -2.20 -10.49
C ILE A 21 -3.30 -1.21 -9.33
N ASP A 22 -4.15 -1.50 -8.34
CA ASP A 22 -4.38 -0.63 -7.18
C ASP A 22 -3.08 -0.44 -6.36
N HIS A 23 -2.30 -1.50 -6.17
CA HIS A 23 -0.99 -1.40 -5.51
C HIS A 23 -0.02 -0.52 -6.30
N ARG A 24 -0.01 -0.65 -7.64
CA ARG A 24 0.86 0.15 -8.49
C ARG A 24 0.46 1.63 -8.45
N GLU A 25 -0.83 1.92 -8.48
CA GLU A 25 -1.37 3.27 -8.39
C GLU A 25 -1.03 3.91 -7.04
N ALA A 26 -1.20 3.18 -5.94
CA ALA A 26 -0.80 3.61 -4.62
C ALA A 26 0.71 3.89 -4.53
N ILE A 27 1.56 2.97 -5.03
CA ILE A 27 3.01 3.17 -5.04
C ILE A 27 3.40 4.42 -5.84
N PHE A 28 2.82 4.63 -7.03
CA PHE A 28 3.13 5.81 -7.85
C PHE A 28 2.62 7.11 -7.24
N HIS A 29 1.43 7.08 -6.64
CA HIS A 29 0.89 8.23 -5.92
C HIS A 29 1.82 8.65 -4.79
N TYR A 30 2.19 7.72 -3.90
CA TYR A 30 3.04 8.04 -2.75
C TYR A 30 4.49 8.34 -3.13
N ALA A 31 5.01 7.74 -4.19
CA ALA A 31 6.31 8.13 -4.75
C ALA A 31 6.30 9.56 -5.29
N SER A 32 5.19 10.03 -5.86
CA SER A 32 5.05 11.42 -6.33
C SER A 32 5.03 12.45 -5.19
N LEU A 33 4.67 12.01 -3.98
CA LEU A 33 4.72 12.80 -2.75
C LEU A 33 6.09 12.75 -2.06
N GLY A 34 7.07 12.03 -2.61
CA GLY A 34 8.42 11.89 -2.06
C GLY A 34 8.61 10.67 -1.15
N TYR A 35 7.57 9.88 -0.90
CA TYR A 35 7.68 8.72 -0.02
C TYR A 35 8.33 7.53 -0.72
N ARG A 36 9.17 6.80 0.01
CA ARG A 36 9.91 5.67 -0.56
C ARG A 36 9.23 4.35 -0.22
N PHE A 37 8.77 3.62 -1.24
CA PHE A 37 8.23 2.27 -1.05
C PHE A 37 9.29 1.33 -0.45
N VAL A 38 8.89 0.58 0.58
CA VAL A 38 9.75 -0.36 1.29
C VAL A 38 9.35 -1.80 1.01
N THR A 39 8.10 -2.15 1.31
CA THR A 39 7.59 -3.53 1.20
C THR A 39 6.06 -3.55 1.23
N ALA A 40 5.48 -4.70 0.88
CA ALA A 40 4.07 -5.00 1.13
C ALA A 40 3.96 -6.10 2.21
N ILE A 41 2.98 -5.98 3.11
CA ILE A 41 2.72 -6.92 4.20
C ILE A 41 1.35 -7.57 3.97
N PRO A 42 1.24 -8.90 3.83
CA PRO A 42 -0.06 -9.57 3.74
C PRO A 42 -0.83 -9.41 5.05
N THR A 43 -2.04 -8.86 5.01
CA THR A 43 -2.89 -8.62 6.20
C THR A 43 -4.10 -9.53 6.30
N GLU A 44 -4.52 -10.15 5.19
CA GLU A 44 -5.58 -11.17 5.19
C GLU A 44 -5.23 -12.34 4.28
N ASN A 45 -5.13 -13.54 4.86
CA ASN A 45 -5.04 -14.81 4.14
C ASN A 45 -6.40 -15.48 4.17
N VAL A 46 -7.14 -15.41 3.06
CA VAL A 46 -8.34 -16.21 2.89
C VAL A 46 -7.86 -17.59 2.39
N GLY A 47 -8.19 -18.65 3.13
CA GLY A 47 -7.69 -20.00 2.86
C GLY A 47 -7.80 -20.39 1.38
N GLY A 48 -6.70 -20.90 0.82
CA GLY A 48 -6.60 -21.30 -0.60
C GLY A 48 -5.76 -20.33 -1.43
N HIS A 49 -4.44 -20.36 -1.23
CA HIS A 49 -3.38 -19.85 -2.14
C HIS A 49 -3.37 -18.37 -2.56
N ASN A 50 -4.35 -17.53 -2.19
CA ASN A 50 -4.37 -16.11 -2.58
C ASN A 50 -4.39 -15.19 -1.35
N SER A 51 -3.32 -14.40 -1.18
CA SER A 51 -3.33 -13.24 -0.27
C SER A 51 -4.23 -12.17 -0.88
N LEU A 52 -5.27 -11.77 -0.16
CA LEU A 52 -6.33 -10.90 -0.69
C LEU A 52 -6.24 -9.46 -0.21
N LYS A 53 -5.53 -9.19 0.90
CA LYS A 53 -5.21 -7.83 1.35
C LYS A 53 -3.72 -7.73 1.67
N MET A 54 -3.11 -6.62 1.24
CA MET A 54 -1.77 -6.25 1.65
C MET A 54 -1.74 -4.78 2.04
N ASP A 55 -0.94 -4.50 3.05
CA ASP A 55 -0.60 -3.14 3.42
C ASP A 55 0.73 -2.77 2.76
N LEU A 56 0.78 -1.61 2.11
CA LEU A 56 2.00 -1.05 1.56
C LEU A 56 2.72 -0.23 2.64
N VAL A 57 4.02 -0.45 2.78
CA VAL A 57 4.87 0.26 3.72
C VAL A 57 5.73 1.26 2.96
N PHE A 58 5.68 2.52 3.39
CA PHE A 58 6.48 3.60 2.86
C PHE A 58 7.35 4.21 3.96
N GLU A 59 8.56 4.61 3.59
CA GLU A 59 9.44 5.42 4.42
C GLU A 59 9.19 6.90 4.12
N ILE A 60 9.03 7.68 5.19
CA ILE A 60 8.78 9.12 5.15
C ILE A 60 9.87 9.87 5.92
N ASP A 61 10.13 11.13 5.52
CA ASP A 61 11.14 11.95 6.15
C ASP A 61 10.67 12.48 7.53
N GLU A 62 11.65 12.82 8.37
CA GLU A 62 11.39 13.24 9.74
C GLU A 62 10.80 14.65 9.77
N GLY A 63 9.46 14.74 9.87
CA GLY A 63 8.73 16.00 9.90
C GLY A 63 7.49 16.03 9.02
N GLU A 64 7.30 15.01 8.17
CA GLU A 64 6.10 14.86 7.35
C GLU A 64 4.97 14.16 8.12
N GLU A 65 3.76 14.69 7.97
CA GLU A 65 2.53 13.98 8.32
C GLU A 65 2.07 13.16 7.11
N PRO A 66 1.88 11.84 7.25
CA PRO A 66 1.46 10.99 6.15
C PRO A 66 0.04 11.32 5.71
N ASP A 67 -0.14 11.74 4.46
CA ASP A 67 -1.47 11.90 3.87
C ASP A 67 -2.01 10.53 3.41
N VAL A 68 -2.91 9.93 4.19
CA VAL A 68 -3.55 8.65 3.88
C VAL A 68 -4.91 8.79 3.17
N SER A 69 -5.21 9.95 2.57
CA SER A 69 -6.51 10.23 1.95
C SER A 69 -6.75 9.58 0.58
N ALA A 70 -5.80 8.79 0.09
CA ALA A 70 -5.89 8.24 -1.25
C ALA A 70 -7.00 7.16 -1.37
N PRO A 71 -7.77 7.14 -2.47
CA PRO A 71 -9.06 6.44 -2.56
C PRO A 71 -8.95 4.96 -2.96
N PHE A 72 -7.97 4.22 -2.44
CA PHE A 72 -7.68 2.83 -2.84
C PHE A 72 -8.45 1.77 -2.05
#